data_AF-A0A5E4F6L3-F1
#
_entry.id   AF-A0A5E4F6L3-F1
#
_cell.length_a   1.000
_cell.length_b   1.000
_cell.length_c   1.000
_cell.angle_alpha   90.00
_cell.angle_beta   90.00
_cell.angle_gamma   90.00
#
_symmetry.space_group_name_H-M   'P 1'
#
loop_
_entity.id
_entity.type
_entity.pdbx_description
1 polymer ?
#
loop_
_entity_poly.entity_id
_entity_poly.type
_entity_poly.pdbx_seq_one_letter_code
_entity_poly.pdbx_strand_id
1 'polypeptide(L)'
;MEARTALHEDVLEWVKKDSRRFLRVNIKVDDLDYTIKFYTEFLGMKVLSRKHFPEEKYSNAVVGFGPQETHFVIGLTSHHNEADKLELGTTFNHFGIATQDIYNIVEKIRANGGVITREPGPIATGGTSIFAFVKDPNGYTFELLQRPPTPEPLCQICLNVFDMDRSIEFYSKSLGMNLLLPKFNATEEQYTLAMLGYGSNFTETTIIELKYNYNVTQYTRGNGYAQVAIGTNDVYKSAAAVELVTKELGGKIIRPPGPIPKIKTKITAFLDTDGFQTVLVDNQDYLKELKKQ
;
A
#
# COMPACT_ATOMS: atom_id res chain seq x y z
N MET A 1 31.80 -1.48 21.73
CA MET A 1 30.94 -0.41 21.19
C MET A 1 31.09 -0.34 19.67
N GLU A 2 32.32 -0.26 19.16
CA GLU A 2 32.65 -0.23 17.71
C GLU A 2 32.10 -1.41 16.89
N ALA A 3 32.27 -2.66 17.34
CA ALA A 3 31.77 -3.83 16.59
C ALA A 3 30.23 -3.87 16.45
N ARG A 4 29.50 -3.29 17.41
CA ARG A 4 28.05 -3.20 17.38
C ARG A 4 27.59 -2.10 16.42
N THR A 5 28.28 -0.95 16.40
CA THR A 5 28.06 0.12 15.44
C THR A 5 28.35 -0.32 14.00
N ALA A 6 29.43 -1.06 13.77
CA ALA A 6 29.77 -1.60 12.45
C ALA A 6 28.70 -2.58 11.92
N LEU A 7 28.14 -3.43 12.79
CA LEU A 7 27.04 -4.32 12.44
C LEU A 7 25.74 -3.56 12.10
N HIS A 8 25.49 -2.43 12.78
CA HIS A 8 24.33 -1.57 12.50
C HIS A 8 24.43 -0.90 11.13
N GLU A 9 25.60 -0.37 10.78
CA GLU A 9 25.84 0.26 9.48
C GLU A 9 25.76 -0.75 8.33
N ASP A 10 26.28 -1.97 8.51
CA ASP A 10 26.23 -3.03 7.50
C ASP A 10 24.78 -3.42 7.13
N VAL A 11 23.89 -3.53 8.12
CA VAL A 11 22.48 -3.90 7.89
C VAL A 11 21.72 -2.77 7.17
N LEU A 12 21.94 -1.51 7.53
CA LEU A 12 21.27 -0.38 6.88
C LEU A 12 21.80 -0.16 5.44
N GLU A 13 23.09 -0.38 5.20
CA GLU A 13 23.66 -0.39 3.85
C GLU A 13 23.13 -1.56 3.01
N TRP A 14 22.94 -2.73 3.62
CA TRP A 14 22.34 -3.87 2.94
C TRP A 14 20.91 -3.58 2.47
N VAL A 15 20.09 -2.93 3.31
CA VAL A 15 18.69 -2.62 2.97
C VAL A 15 18.57 -1.76 1.70
N LYS A 16 19.52 -0.85 1.46
CA LYS A 16 19.57 -0.02 0.24
C LYS A 16 19.94 -0.80 -1.02
N LYS A 17 20.62 -1.95 -0.87
CA LYS A 17 21.10 -2.79 -1.97
C LYS A 17 20.20 -4.01 -2.24
N ASP A 18 19.26 -4.29 -1.34
CA ASP A 18 18.34 -5.40 -1.50
C ASP A 18 17.36 -5.18 -2.66
N SER A 19 16.90 -6.27 -3.28
CA SER A 19 15.90 -6.22 -4.33
C SER A 19 14.51 -6.31 -3.71
N ARG A 20 13.89 -5.15 -3.53
CA ARG A 20 12.56 -5.03 -2.92
C ARG A 20 11.50 -4.66 -3.94
N ARG A 21 10.26 -5.07 -3.67
CA ARG A 21 9.10 -4.79 -4.53
C ARG A 21 7.82 -4.78 -3.72
N PHE A 22 6.92 -3.85 -4.01
CA PHE A 22 5.54 -3.95 -3.53
C PHE A 22 4.85 -5.17 -4.15
N LEU A 23 4.35 -6.07 -3.30
CA LEU A 23 3.73 -7.32 -3.76
C LEU A 23 2.22 -7.19 -3.79
N ARG A 24 1.63 -6.84 -2.64
CA ARG A 24 0.19 -6.82 -2.47
C ARG A 24 -0.21 -5.96 -1.28
N VAL A 25 -1.31 -5.21 -1.38
CA VAL A 25 -2.05 -4.72 -0.21
C VAL A 25 -3.22 -5.63 0.07
N ASN A 26 -3.46 -5.96 1.33
CA ASN A 26 -4.65 -6.71 1.74
C ASN A 26 -5.63 -5.77 2.43
N ILE A 27 -6.88 -5.79 1.97
CA ILE A 27 -7.99 -5.03 2.52
C ILE A 27 -9.18 -5.94 2.79
N LYS A 28 -10.00 -5.53 3.75
CA LYS A 28 -11.27 -6.16 4.05
C LYS A 28 -12.38 -5.50 3.24
N VAL A 29 -13.35 -6.29 2.79
CA VAL A 29 -14.52 -5.82 2.05
C VAL A 29 -15.77 -6.51 2.59
N ASP A 30 -16.91 -5.82 2.52
CA ASP A 30 -18.18 -6.38 2.99
C ASP A 30 -18.70 -7.42 1.98
N ASP A 31 -18.85 -7.02 0.72
CA ASP A 31 -19.32 -7.87 -0.38
C ASP A 31 -18.20 -8.08 -1.41
N LEU A 32 -17.69 -9.31 -1.47
CA LEU A 32 -16.61 -9.68 -2.39
C LEU A 32 -17.03 -9.61 -3.86
N ASP A 33 -18.24 -10.05 -4.19
CA ASP A 33 -18.72 -10.09 -5.58
C ASP A 33 -18.99 -8.68 -6.10
N TYR A 34 -19.63 -7.84 -5.29
CA TYR A 34 -19.88 -6.46 -5.66
C TYR A 34 -18.57 -5.65 -5.80
N THR A 35 -17.61 -5.88 -4.90
CA THR A 35 -16.29 -5.23 -4.99
C THR A 35 -15.52 -5.68 -6.24
N ILE A 36 -15.48 -6.98 -6.52
CA ILE A 36 -14.85 -7.51 -7.74
C ILE A 36 -15.49 -6.89 -8.98
N LYS A 37 -16.82 -6.82 -9.03
CA LYS A 37 -17.54 -6.21 -10.14
C LYS A 37 -17.13 -4.75 -10.32
N PHE A 38 -17.10 -3.97 -9.25
CA PHE A 38 -16.68 -2.57 -9.31
C PHE A 38 -15.24 -2.42 -9.86
N TYR A 39 -14.32 -3.21 -9.33
CA TYR A 39 -12.89 -3.10 -9.65
C TYR A 39 -12.61 -3.54 -11.10
N THR A 40 -13.36 -4.54 -11.58
CA THR A 40 -13.19 -5.06 -12.95
C THR A 40 -13.91 -4.22 -14.00
N GLU A 41 -15.17 -3.87 -13.77
CA GLU A 41 -15.99 -3.16 -14.76
C GLU A 41 -15.66 -1.66 -14.84
N PHE A 42 -15.31 -1.03 -13.73
CA PHE A 42 -15.12 0.42 -13.68
C PHE A 42 -13.66 0.84 -13.54
N LEU A 43 -12.86 0.13 -12.73
CA LEU A 43 -11.45 0.46 -12.52
C LEU A 43 -10.50 -0.28 -13.48
N GLY A 44 -11.02 -1.22 -14.29
CA GLY A 44 -10.25 -1.92 -15.33
C GLY A 44 -9.30 -2.99 -14.81
N MET A 45 -9.45 -3.44 -13.56
CA MET A 45 -8.67 -4.53 -13.00
C MET A 45 -9.13 -5.90 -13.53
N LYS A 46 -8.33 -6.93 -13.29
CA LYS A 46 -8.65 -8.34 -13.57
C LYS A 46 -8.66 -9.12 -12.27
N VAL A 47 -9.51 -10.16 -12.21
CA VAL A 47 -9.42 -11.17 -11.15
C VAL A 47 -8.26 -12.10 -11.48
N LEU A 48 -7.31 -12.21 -10.55
CA LEU A 48 -6.10 -13.02 -10.67
C LEU A 48 -6.22 -14.34 -9.92
N SER A 49 -6.97 -14.36 -8.81
CA SER A 49 -7.38 -15.58 -8.12
C SER A 49 -8.60 -15.32 -7.25
N ARG A 50 -9.35 -16.39 -6.94
CA ARG A 50 -10.47 -16.36 -5.99
C ARG A 50 -10.49 -17.67 -5.23
N LYS A 51 -10.70 -17.60 -3.91
CA LYS A 51 -10.78 -18.78 -3.02
C LYS A 51 -11.91 -18.58 -2.02
N HIS A 52 -12.70 -19.62 -1.82
CA HIS A 52 -13.79 -19.63 -0.86
C HIS A 52 -13.46 -20.64 0.25
N PHE A 53 -13.64 -20.24 1.50
CA PHE A 53 -13.34 -21.03 2.69
C PHE A 53 -14.62 -21.13 3.54
N PRO A 54 -15.56 -22.03 3.19
CA PRO A 54 -16.85 -22.13 3.87
C PRO A 54 -16.72 -22.46 5.36
N GLU A 55 -15.80 -23.36 5.72
CA GLU A 55 -15.63 -23.84 7.09
C GLU A 55 -15.12 -22.71 8.00
N GLU A 56 -14.18 -21.90 7.50
CA GLU A 56 -13.63 -20.74 8.19
C GLU A 56 -14.44 -19.46 7.99
N LYS A 57 -15.54 -19.51 7.23
CA LYS A 57 -16.48 -18.40 6.96
C LYS A 57 -15.80 -17.15 6.41
N TYR A 58 -14.92 -17.30 5.41
CA TYR A 58 -14.38 -16.16 4.68
C TYR A 58 -14.12 -16.47 3.20
N SER A 59 -13.84 -15.44 2.43
CA SER A 59 -13.50 -15.56 1.00
C SER A 59 -12.47 -14.54 0.61
N ASN A 60 -11.56 -14.96 -0.26
CA ASN A 60 -10.50 -14.12 -0.77
C ASN A 60 -10.59 -13.98 -2.29
N ALA A 61 -10.21 -12.80 -2.78
CA ALA A 61 -9.85 -12.61 -4.17
C ALA A 61 -8.58 -11.79 -4.29
N VAL A 62 -7.92 -11.90 -5.43
CA VAL A 62 -6.78 -11.05 -5.78
C VAL A 62 -7.11 -10.39 -7.09
N VAL A 63 -6.98 -9.07 -7.14
CA VAL A 63 -7.32 -8.25 -8.29
C VAL A 63 -6.18 -7.28 -8.59
N GLY A 64 -5.97 -6.95 -9.86
CA GLY A 64 -4.94 -6.01 -10.28
C GLY A 64 -4.86 -5.86 -11.79
N PHE A 65 -3.87 -5.12 -12.28
CA PHE A 65 -3.72 -4.83 -13.71
C PHE A 65 -2.85 -5.86 -14.46
N GLY A 66 -2.16 -6.73 -13.73
CA GLY A 66 -1.30 -7.77 -14.31
C GLY A 66 -0.96 -8.89 -13.33
N PRO A 67 -0.11 -9.85 -13.75
CA PRO A 67 0.23 -11.02 -12.95
C PRO A 67 1.00 -10.64 -11.67
N GLN A 68 0.76 -11.39 -10.59
CA GLN A 68 1.25 -11.09 -9.24
C GLN A 68 2.79 -11.18 -9.11
N GLU A 69 3.43 -11.87 -10.04
CA GLU A 69 4.88 -12.02 -10.18
C GLU A 69 5.56 -10.68 -10.47
N THR A 70 4.88 -9.79 -11.21
CA THR A 70 5.46 -8.55 -11.72
C THR A 70 4.70 -7.30 -11.32
N HIS A 71 3.41 -7.41 -10.95
CA HIS A 71 2.58 -6.27 -10.57
C HIS A 71 2.30 -6.23 -9.08
N PHE A 72 2.02 -5.04 -8.59
CA PHE A 72 1.36 -4.81 -7.32
C PHE A 72 -0.16 -5.05 -7.47
N VAL A 73 -0.74 -5.73 -6.48
CA VAL A 73 -2.13 -6.20 -6.55
C VAL A 73 -2.89 -5.95 -5.24
N ILE A 74 -4.21 -6.01 -5.29
CA ILE A 74 -5.07 -5.91 -4.11
C ILE A 74 -5.59 -7.30 -3.76
N GLY A 75 -5.31 -7.74 -2.53
CA GLY A 75 -5.98 -8.88 -1.89
C GLY A 75 -7.24 -8.39 -1.19
N LEU A 76 -8.38 -8.95 -1.56
CA LEU A 76 -9.67 -8.70 -0.94
C LEU A 76 -10.01 -9.86 -0.01
N THR A 77 -10.41 -9.56 1.21
CA THR A 77 -10.93 -10.54 2.17
C THR A 77 -12.34 -10.13 2.60
N SER A 78 -13.32 -11.00 2.43
CA SER A 78 -14.67 -10.83 2.96
C SER A 78 -14.94 -11.90 4.02
N HIS A 79 -15.35 -11.46 5.20
CA HIS A 79 -15.72 -12.32 6.32
C HIS A 79 -17.25 -12.47 6.36
N HIS A 80 -17.72 -13.71 6.46
CA HIS A 80 -19.15 -14.06 6.41
C HIS A 80 -19.79 -14.10 7.80
N ASN A 81 -19.33 -13.26 8.73
CA ASN A 81 -19.84 -13.20 10.10
C ASN A 81 -20.31 -11.78 10.48
N GLU A 82 -21.47 -11.69 11.13
CA GLU A 82 -22.12 -10.41 11.46
C GLU A 82 -21.33 -9.55 12.47
N ALA A 83 -20.41 -10.17 13.23
CA ALA A 83 -19.62 -9.48 14.25
C ALA A 83 -18.49 -8.62 13.66
N ASP A 84 -18.16 -8.77 12.38
CA ASP A 84 -17.00 -8.14 11.76
C ASP A 84 -17.44 -7.05 10.78
N LYS A 85 -18.07 -5.99 11.28
CA LYS A 85 -18.45 -4.83 10.45
C LYS A 85 -17.20 -4.08 9.98
N LEU A 86 -17.15 -3.68 8.72
CA LEU A 86 -16.07 -2.87 8.17
C LEU A 86 -16.08 -1.45 8.73
N GLU A 87 -14.93 -1.01 9.22
CA GLU A 87 -14.64 0.34 9.67
C GLU A 87 -13.34 0.79 9.02
N LEU A 88 -13.37 1.73 8.09
CA LEU A 88 -12.15 2.14 7.37
C LEU A 88 -11.18 2.95 8.21
N GLY A 89 -11.70 3.67 9.21
CA GLY A 89 -10.93 4.67 9.93
C GLY A 89 -10.58 5.88 9.04
N THR A 90 -9.63 6.67 9.49
CA THR A 90 -9.10 7.86 8.81
C THR A 90 -7.59 7.82 8.61
N THR A 91 -6.87 6.80 9.11
CA THR A 91 -5.41 6.73 8.88
C THR A 91 -5.10 6.36 7.44
N PHE A 92 -5.74 5.30 6.89
CA PHE A 92 -5.64 5.02 5.46
C PHE A 92 -6.33 6.13 4.66
N ASN A 93 -5.66 6.67 3.64
CA ASN A 93 -6.19 7.78 2.86
C ASN A 93 -6.84 7.28 1.55
N HIS A 94 -6.02 6.76 0.62
CA HIS A 94 -6.51 6.28 -0.67
C HIS A 94 -5.53 5.31 -1.36
N PHE A 95 -6.01 4.63 -2.39
CA PHE A 95 -5.18 3.99 -3.41
C PHE A 95 -5.08 4.87 -4.64
N GLY A 96 -3.96 4.81 -5.38
CA GLY A 96 -3.78 5.53 -6.63
C GLY A 96 -3.85 4.62 -7.85
N ILE A 97 -4.59 5.03 -8.88
CA ILE A 97 -4.66 4.35 -10.18
C ILE A 97 -4.28 5.33 -11.28
N ALA A 98 -3.20 5.05 -11.99
CA ALA A 98 -2.83 5.74 -13.21
C ALA A 98 -3.63 5.21 -14.41
N THR A 99 -4.20 6.12 -15.20
CA THR A 99 -5.01 5.80 -16.37
C THR A 99 -4.89 6.86 -17.45
N GLN A 100 -5.16 6.49 -18.69
CA GLN A 100 -5.06 7.40 -19.84
C GLN A 100 -6.29 8.29 -20.01
N ASP A 101 -7.44 7.89 -19.45
CA ASP A 101 -8.72 8.58 -19.63
C ASP A 101 -9.52 8.54 -18.32
N ILE A 102 -9.27 9.52 -17.45
CA ILE A 102 -9.97 9.60 -16.16
C ILE A 102 -11.45 9.99 -16.35
N TYR A 103 -11.76 10.77 -17.39
CA TYR A 103 -13.11 11.28 -17.63
C TYR A 103 -14.05 10.13 -17.96
N ASN A 104 -13.66 9.23 -18.86
CA ASN A 104 -14.45 8.05 -19.19
C ASN A 104 -14.66 7.12 -17.99
N ILE A 105 -13.64 6.91 -17.15
CA ILE A 105 -13.79 6.09 -15.94
C ILE A 105 -14.76 6.73 -14.97
N VAL A 106 -14.63 8.04 -14.72
CA VAL A 106 -15.53 8.78 -13.82
C VAL A 106 -16.97 8.79 -14.35
N GLU A 107 -17.19 8.99 -15.65
CA GLU A 107 -18.54 8.91 -16.24
C GLU A 107 -19.15 7.52 -16.09
N LYS A 108 -18.38 6.45 -16.31
CA LYS A 108 -18.85 5.07 -16.09
C LYS A 108 -19.25 4.83 -14.65
N ILE A 109 -18.44 5.29 -13.70
CA ILE A 109 -18.75 5.20 -12.26
C ILE A 109 -20.03 5.98 -11.95
N ARG A 110 -20.15 7.23 -12.44
CA ARG A 110 -21.33 8.07 -12.24
C ARG A 110 -22.61 7.42 -12.77
N ALA A 111 -22.56 6.92 -14.01
CA ALA A 111 -23.71 6.31 -14.67
C ALA A 111 -24.22 5.06 -13.95
N ASN A 112 -23.37 4.42 -13.13
CA ASN A 112 -23.72 3.25 -12.34
C ASN A 112 -23.92 3.58 -10.84
N GLY A 113 -24.14 4.86 -10.51
CA GLY A 113 -24.46 5.29 -9.14
C GLY A 113 -23.27 5.28 -8.18
N GLY A 114 -22.04 5.18 -8.68
CA GLY A 114 -20.83 5.26 -7.87
C GLY A 114 -20.58 6.68 -7.34
N VAL A 115 -19.76 6.77 -6.30
CA VAL A 115 -19.52 8.03 -5.58
C VAL A 115 -18.26 8.70 -6.08
N ILE A 116 -18.41 9.95 -6.54
CA ILE A 116 -17.31 10.82 -6.98
C ILE A 116 -17.15 11.92 -5.94
N THR A 117 -16.03 11.92 -5.23
CA THR A 117 -15.74 12.88 -4.16
C THR A 117 -14.92 14.07 -4.65
N ARG A 118 -14.29 13.93 -5.82
CA ARG A 118 -13.65 15.03 -6.54
C ARG A 118 -13.71 14.78 -8.04
N GLU A 119 -14.25 15.74 -8.77
CA GLU A 119 -14.36 15.68 -10.23
C GLU A 119 -12.98 15.74 -10.93
N PRO A 120 -12.84 15.12 -12.12
CA PRO A 120 -11.68 15.28 -13.00
C PRO A 120 -11.29 16.74 -13.21
N GLY A 121 -10.09 17.10 -12.75
CA GLY A 121 -9.57 18.45 -12.93
C GLY A 121 -8.11 18.59 -12.50
N PRO A 122 -7.46 19.70 -12.92
CA PRO A 122 -6.08 19.98 -12.54
C PRO A 122 -5.93 20.15 -11.03
N ILE A 123 -4.70 20.04 -10.54
CA ILE A 123 -4.38 20.43 -9.16
C ILE A 123 -4.61 21.93 -8.96
N ALA A 124 -5.26 22.28 -7.85
CA ALA A 124 -5.65 23.66 -7.55
C ALA A 124 -4.45 24.61 -7.51
N THR A 125 -3.29 24.12 -7.07
CA THR A 125 -2.04 24.88 -6.94
C THR A 125 -1.31 25.13 -8.27
N GLY A 126 -1.95 24.94 -9.43
CA GLY A 126 -1.42 25.40 -10.73
C GLY A 126 -0.59 24.40 -11.54
N GLY A 127 -0.92 23.11 -11.48
CA GLY A 127 -0.28 22.06 -12.29
C GLY A 127 -1.16 21.54 -13.44
N THR A 128 -0.54 20.86 -14.41
CA THR A 128 -1.25 20.24 -15.56
C THR A 128 -1.74 18.82 -15.27
N SER A 129 -1.32 18.22 -14.15
CA SER A 129 -1.76 16.89 -13.74
C SER A 129 -3.26 16.89 -13.43
N ILE A 130 -4.01 16.10 -14.19
CA ILE A 130 -5.45 15.92 -14.00
C ILE A 130 -5.67 14.70 -13.12
N PHE A 131 -6.48 14.84 -12.08
CA PHE A 131 -6.86 13.74 -11.22
C PHE A 131 -8.33 13.82 -10.81
N ALA A 132 -8.86 12.75 -10.21
CA ALA A 132 -10.20 12.67 -9.63
C ALA A 132 -10.16 11.78 -8.38
N PHE A 133 -11.19 11.86 -7.54
CA PHE A 133 -11.38 10.92 -6.44
C PHE A 133 -12.75 10.25 -6.55
N VAL A 134 -12.75 8.93 -6.41
CA VAL A 134 -13.95 8.09 -6.35
C VAL A 134 -13.90 7.21 -5.11
N LYS A 135 -15.06 6.75 -4.64
CA LYS A 135 -15.14 5.70 -3.62
C LYS A 135 -15.61 4.40 -4.22
N ASP A 136 -15.03 3.32 -3.73
CA ASP A 136 -15.52 1.98 -3.99
C ASP A 136 -16.79 1.67 -3.16
N PRO A 137 -17.43 0.50 -3.38
CA PRO A 137 -18.59 0.07 -2.62
C PRO A 137 -18.43 0.05 -1.09
N ASN A 138 -17.21 -0.15 -0.62
CA ASN A 138 -16.89 -0.27 0.80
C ASN A 138 -16.48 1.08 1.42
N GLY A 139 -16.34 2.12 0.60
CA GLY A 139 -15.96 3.49 1.00
C GLY A 139 -14.47 3.80 0.87
N TYR A 140 -13.63 2.87 0.41
CA TYR A 140 -12.22 3.13 0.12
C TYR A 140 -12.11 4.16 -0.99
N THR A 141 -11.27 5.16 -0.77
CA THR A 141 -11.00 6.20 -1.76
C THR A 141 -9.97 5.71 -2.77
N PHE A 142 -10.22 5.99 -4.05
CA PHE A 142 -9.28 5.81 -5.15
C PHE A 142 -9.01 7.16 -5.81
N GLU A 143 -7.73 7.58 -5.83
CA GLU A 143 -7.24 8.64 -6.69
C GLU A 143 -7.08 8.09 -8.11
N LEU A 144 -7.71 8.74 -9.09
CA LEU A 144 -7.52 8.44 -10.50
C LEU A 144 -6.59 9.50 -11.08
N LEU A 145 -5.47 9.09 -11.64
CA LEU A 145 -4.41 9.97 -12.13
C LEU A 145 -4.31 9.87 -13.65
N GLN A 146 -4.53 10.98 -14.37
CA GLN A 146 -4.36 10.99 -15.81
C GLN A 146 -2.88 10.97 -16.18
N ARG A 147 -2.41 9.85 -16.74
CA ARG A 147 -1.00 9.63 -17.11
C ARG A 147 -0.90 8.88 -18.45
N PRO A 148 0.24 9.02 -19.16
CA PRO A 148 0.60 8.08 -20.23
C PRO A 148 0.62 6.62 -19.74
N PRO A 149 0.62 5.63 -20.65
CA PRO A 149 0.76 4.24 -20.25
C PRO A 149 1.95 4.02 -19.31
N THR A 150 1.71 3.29 -18.23
CA THR A 150 2.70 2.94 -17.19
C THR A 150 2.78 1.43 -17.03
N PRO A 151 3.95 0.87 -16.67
CA PRO A 151 4.08 -0.53 -16.32
C PRO A 151 3.31 -0.92 -15.04
N GLU A 152 2.95 0.05 -14.17
CA GLU A 152 2.27 -0.22 -12.90
C GLU A 152 1.10 0.75 -12.68
N PRO A 153 -0.11 0.43 -13.20
CA PRO A 153 -1.26 1.31 -13.04
C PRO A 153 -1.71 1.47 -11.58
N LEU A 154 -1.57 0.44 -10.72
CA LEU A 154 -1.87 0.56 -9.29
C LEU A 154 -0.66 1.18 -8.57
N CYS A 155 -0.58 2.51 -8.64
CA CYS A 155 0.67 3.22 -8.42
C CYS A 155 0.86 3.80 -7.02
N GLN A 156 -0.16 3.86 -6.16
CA GLN A 156 0.00 4.47 -4.83
C GLN A 156 -0.76 3.76 -3.72
N ILE A 157 -0.19 3.79 -2.53
CA ILE A 157 -0.87 3.63 -1.25
C ILE A 157 -0.63 4.93 -0.47
N CYS A 158 -1.69 5.69 -0.19
CA CYS A 158 -1.58 6.93 0.56
C CYS A 158 -1.95 6.73 2.03
N LEU A 159 -1.05 7.15 2.92
CA LEU A 159 -1.16 7.01 4.37
C LEU A 159 -1.11 8.39 5.02
N ASN A 160 -2.06 8.68 5.91
CA ASN A 160 -1.94 9.86 6.75
C ASN A 160 -0.93 9.60 7.88
N VAL A 161 -0.01 10.54 8.09
CA VAL A 161 1.05 10.45 9.12
C VAL A 161 1.01 11.64 10.07
N PHE A 162 1.50 11.43 11.30
CA PHE A 162 1.58 12.48 12.33
C PHE A 162 2.86 13.31 12.23
N ASP A 163 3.93 12.75 11.67
CA ASP A 163 5.24 13.40 11.55
C ASP A 163 5.86 13.02 10.21
N MET A 164 5.94 13.99 9.30
CA MET A 164 6.43 13.77 7.94
C MET A 164 7.91 13.36 7.92
N ASP A 165 8.77 14.04 8.67
CA ASP A 165 10.21 13.81 8.63
C ASP A 165 10.56 12.47 9.27
N ARG A 166 9.94 12.17 10.43
CA ARG A 166 10.10 10.87 11.09
C ARG A 166 9.63 9.71 10.20
N SER A 167 8.53 9.90 9.47
CA SER A 167 7.99 8.87 8.57
C SER A 167 8.91 8.66 7.37
N ILE A 168 9.35 9.74 6.70
CA ILE A 168 10.32 9.65 5.59
C ILE A 168 11.57 8.90 6.05
N GLU A 169 12.11 9.27 7.21
CA GLU A 169 13.30 8.65 7.76
C GLU A 169 13.07 7.17 8.09
N PHE A 170 11.93 6.83 8.69
CA PHE A 170 11.55 5.46 8.98
C PHE A 170 11.52 4.58 7.72
N TYR A 171 10.77 4.99 6.69
CA TYR A 171 10.64 4.23 5.44
C TYR A 171 11.97 4.16 4.67
N SER A 172 12.77 5.23 4.70
CA SER A 172 14.08 5.26 4.06
C SER A 172 15.08 4.31 4.75
N LYS A 173 15.22 4.38 6.07
CA LYS A 173 16.19 3.56 6.83
C LYS A 173 15.76 2.09 6.95
N SER A 174 14.48 1.83 7.26
CA SER A 174 14.01 0.47 7.57
C SER A 174 13.73 -0.37 6.32
N LEU A 175 13.30 0.29 5.24
CA LEU A 175 12.85 -0.37 4.01
C LEU A 175 13.66 0.01 2.77
N GLY A 176 14.63 0.92 2.88
CA GLY A 176 15.53 1.28 1.77
C GLY A 176 14.81 2.02 0.64
N MET A 177 13.69 2.67 0.95
CA MET A 177 12.95 3.42 -0.06
C MET A 177 13.67 4.72 -0.41
N ASN A 178 13.62 5.08 -1.68
CA ASN A 178 14.07 6.38 -2.16
C ASN A 178 12.95 7.41 -1.95
N LEU A 179 13.31 8.63 -1.53
CA LEU A 179 12.41 9.77 -1.58
C LEU A 179 12.30 10.24 -3.04
N LEU A 180 11.27 9.76 -3.74
CA LEU A 180 11.08 9.99 -5.18
C LEU A 180 10.41 11.34 -5.47
N LEU A 181 9.51 11.76 -4.59
CA LEU A 181 8.99 13.13 -4.56
C LEU A 181 9.37 13.76 -3.22
N PRO A 182 10.25 14.79 -3.22
CA PRO A 182 10.53 15.58 -2.03
C PRO A 182 9.27 16.22 -1.44
N LYS A 183 9.36 16.70 -0.20
CA LYS A 183 8.22 17.34 0.49
C LYS A 183 7.58 18.43 -0.37
N PHE A 184 6.31 18.24 -0.72
CA PHE A 184 5.47 19.22 -1.39
C PHE A 184 4.49 19.80 -0.37
N ASN A 185 4.57 21.11 -0.14
CA ASN A 185 3.72 21.81 0.82
C ASN A 185 2.57 22.51 0.08
N ALA A 186 1.36 22.00 0.26
CA ALA A 186 0.13 22.63 -0.19
C ALA A 186 -0.40 23.53 0.93
N THR A 187 0.13 24.74 1.02
CA THR A 187 -0.15 25.64 2.15
C THR A 187 -1.60 26.13 2.18
N GLU A 188 -2.24 26.30 1.02
CA GLU A 188 -3.64 26.72 0.95
C GLU A 188 -4.58 25.59 1.42
N GLU A 189 -4.25 24.35 1.03
CA GLU A 189 -4.99 23.14 1.39
C GLU A 189 -4.54 22.51 2.71
N GLN A 190 -3.57 23.12 3.40
CA GLN A 190 -3.12 22.75 4.74
C GLN A 190 -2.58 21.31 4.84
N TYR A 191 -1.73 20.88 3.90
CA TYR A 191 -1.04 19.59 3.98
C TYR A 191 0.37 19.59 3.36
N THR A 192 1.17 18.60 3.76
CA THR A 192 2.43 18.22 3.10
C THR A 192 2.32 16.81 2.54
N LEU A 193 2.85 16.58 1.34
CA LEU A 193 3.02 15.25 0.72
C LEU A 193 4.49 14.89 0.57
N ALA A 194 4.80 13.60 0.63
CA ALA A 194 6.05 13.02 0.19
C ALA A 194 5.79 11.64 -0.44
N MET A 195 6.57 11.25 -1.44
CA MET A 195 6.41 9.92 -2.07
C MET A 195 7.69 9.12 -1.95
N LEU A 196 7.58 7.91 -1.41
CA LEU A 196 8.67 6.97 -1.24
C LEU A 196 8.41 5.67 -1.98
N GLY A 197 9.44 5.09 -2.57
CA GLY A 197 9.31 3.80 -3.23
C GLY A 197 10.64 3.23 -3.71
N TYR A 198 10.55 2.22 -4.57
CA TYR A 198 11.71 1.58 -5.20
C TYR A 198 11.84 2.01 -6.65
N GLY A 199 13.07 2.13 -7.14
CA GLY A 199 13.37 2.67 -8.47
C GLY A 199 13.73 4.16 -8.43
N SER A 200 13.72 4.81 -9.61
CA SER A 200 14.08 6.23 -9.78
C SER A 200 12.92 7.09 -10.30
N ASN A 201 11.83 6.48 -10.76
CA ASN A 201 10.68 7.19 -11.33
C ASN A 201 9.38 6.75 -10.64
N PHE A 202 8.74 7.67 -9.89
CA PHE A 202 7.48 7.39 -9.18
C PHE A 202 6.28 7.14 -10.11
N THR A 203 6.43 7.35 -11.42
CA THR A 203 5.37 7.10 -12.41
C THR A 203 5.40 5.68 -13.00
N GLU A 204 6.45 4.90 -12.71
CA GLU A 204 6.68 3.56 -13.25
C GLU A 204 6.62 2.44 -12.18
N THR A 205 6.20 2.77 -10.96
CA THR A 205 6.23 1.86 -9.81
C THR A 205 5.12 2.21 -8.83
N THR A 206 4.80 1.29 -7.93
CA THR A 206 3.97 1.60 -6.76
C THR A 206 4.81 2.36 -5.73
N ILE A 207 4.23 3.42 -5.16
CA ILE A 207 4.85 4.21 -4.08
C ILE A 207 3.96 4.22 -2.83
N ILE A 208 4.58 4.51 -1.69
CA ILE A 208 3.87 5.00 -0.51
C ILE A 208 3.86 6.52 -0.59
N GLU A 209 2.65 7.08 -0.65
CA GLU A 209 2.45 8.51 -0.48
C GLU A 209 2.18 8.77 1.00
N LEU A 210 2.98 9.64 1.61
CA LEU A 210 2.76 10.10 2.97
C LEU A 210 2.07 11.44 2.91
N LYS A 211 0.97 11.58 3.66
CA LYS A 211 0.24 12.83 3.81
C LYS A 211 0.23 13.30 5.26
N TYR A 212 0.82 14.46 5.50
CA TYR A 212 0.72 15.16 6.77
C TYR A 212 -0.29 16.30 6.64
N ASN A 213 -1.39 16.23 7.39
CA ASN A 213 -2.40 17.30 7.41
C ASN A 213 -2.10 18.25 8.57
N TYR A 214 -2.08 19.56 8.30
CA TYR A 214 -1.74 20.56 9.32
C TYR A 214 -2.85 20.60 10.37
N ASN A 215 -2.46 20.73 11.63
CA ASN A 215 -3.37 20.80 12.79
C ASN A 215 -4.23 19.55 13.02
N VAL A 216 -3.99 18.44 12.31
CA VAL A 216 -4.65 17.16 12.58
C VAL A 216 -3.81 16.35 13.57
N THR A 217 -4.36 16.10 14.75
CA THR A 217 -3.65 15.44 15.86
C THR A 217 -4.11 14.01 16.11
N GLN A 218 -5.15 13.54 15.41
CA GLN A 218 -5.69 12.20 15.59
C GLN A 218 -6.17 11.60 14.27
N TYR A 219 -5.84 10.33 14.07
CA TYR A 219 -6.44 9.46 13.07
C TYR A 219 -7.00 8.21 13.76
N THR A 220 -8.02 7.61 13.16
CA THR A 220 -8.57 6.32 13.59
C THR A 220 -8.11 5.24 12.62
N ARG A 221 -7.61 4.11 13.12
CA ARG A 221 -7.04 3.06 12.25
C ARG A 221 -8.09 2.31 11.45
N GLY A 222 -9.28 2.12 12.03
CA GLY A 222 -10.27 1.19 11.51
C GLY A 222 -9.78 -0.27 11.53
N ASN A 223 -10.54 -1.15 10.88
CA ASN A 223 -10.23 -2.56 10.63
C ASN A 223 -10.19 -2.91 9.13
N GLY A 224 -10.39 -1.94 8.24
CA GLY A 224 -10.44 -2.17 6.80
C GLY A 224 -9.09 -2.44 6.15
N TYR A 225 -8.13 -1.53 6.29
CA TYR A 225 -6.77 -1.75 5.79
C TYR A 225 -6.07 -2.78 6.69
N ALA A 226 -5.64 -3.91 6.13
CA ALA A 226 -4.95 -4.93 6.91
C ALA A 226 -3.43 -4.68 6.90
N GLN A 227 -2.80 -4.80 5.72
CA GLN A 227 -1.34 -4.71 5.59
C GLN A 227 -0.89 -4.55 4.14
N VAL A 228 0.30 -3.98 3.95
CA VAL A 228 1.05 -4.06 2.69
C VAL A 228 2.13 -5.13 2.81
N ALA A 229 2.30 -5.94 1.77
CA ALA A 229 3.36 -6.91 1.63
C ALA A 229 4.44 -6.39 0.67
N ILE A 230 5.70 -6.45 1.11
CA ILE A 230 6.87 -6.04 0.34
C ILE A 230 7.85 -7.23 0.27
N GLY A 231 8.35 -7.50 -0.92
CA GLY A 231 9.34 -8.53 -1.19
C GLY A 231 10.72 -8.11 -0.69
N THR A 232 11.51 -9.08 -0.23
CA THR A 232 12.92 -8.92 0.15
C THR A 232 13.68 -10.22 -0.11
N ASN A 233 14.98 -10.15 -0.39
CA ASN A 233 15.79 -11.36 -0.53
C ASN A 233 16.16 -12.00 0.81
N ASP A 234 16.05 -11.26 1.93
CA ASP A 234 16.36 -11.78 3.26
C ASP A 234 15.47 -11.11 4.32
N VAL A 235 14.49 -11.86 4.81
CA VAL A 235 13.57 -11.38 5.86
C VAL A 235 14.26 -11.19 7.21
N TYR A 236 15.38 -11.87 7.48
CA TYR A 236 16.11 -11.76 8.75
C TYR A 236 16.94 -10.49 8.78
N LYS A 237 17.71 -10.20 7.72
CA LYS A 237 18.42 -8.92 7.60
C LYS A 237 17.47 -7.74 7.56
N SER A 238 16.36 -7.89 6.85
CA SER A 238 15.30 -6.87 6.85
C SER A 238 14.71 -6.63 8.24
N ALA A 239 14.38 -7.71 8.97
CA ALA A 239 13.86 -7.58 10.33
C ALA A 239 14.88 -6.93 11.26
N ALA A 240 16.16 -7.27 11.13
CA ALA A 240 17.22 -6.62 11.89
C ALA A 240 17.24 -5.10 11.64
N ALA A 241 17.18 -4.66 10.37
CA ALA A 241 17.12 -3.23 10.03
C ALA A 241 15.91 -2.53 10.66
N VAL A 242 14.72 -3.13 10.52
CA VAL A 242 13.49 -2.63 11.13
C VAL A 242 13.63 -2.54 12.65
N GLU A 243 14.25 -3.53 13.31
CA GLU A 243 14.49 -3.51 14.75
C GLU A 243 15.40 -2.35 15.18
N LEU A 244 16.41 -2.01 14.38
CA LEU A 244 17.28 -0.86 14.65
C LEU A 244 16.52 0.45 14.56
N VAL A 245 15.78 0.62 13.46
CA VAL A 245 15.05 1.85 13.18
C VAL A 245 13.91 2.04 14.17
N THR A 246 13.21 0.97 14.55
CA THR A 246 12.11 1.06 15.53
C THR A 246 12.57 1.41 16.95
N LYS A 247 13.81 1.08 17.32
CA LYS A 247 14.42 1.53 18.58
C LYS A 247 14.73 3.03 18.59
N GLU A 248 15.00 3.61 17.42
CA GLU A 248 15.35 5.03 17.26
C GLU A 248 14.11 5.90 17.05
N LEU A 249 13.23 5.52 16.10
CA LEU A 249 12.14 6.37 15.60
C LEU A 249 10.75 5.94 16.10
N GLY A 250 10.64 4.75 16.71
CA GLY A 250 9.36 4.15 17.07
C GLY A 250 8.82 3.18 16.02
N GLY A 251 7.66 2.60 16.30
CA GLY A 251 7.13 1.42 15.60
C GLY A 251 7.47 0.13 16.34
N LYS A 252 7.09 -1.02 15.77
CA LYS A 252 7.20 -2.30 16.49
C LYS A 252 7.20 -3.52 15.57
N ILE A 253 8.16 -4.43 15.74
CA ILE A 253 8.04 -5.79 15.18
C ILE A 253 6.90 -6.53 15.91
N ILE A 254 5.92 -7.00 15.14
CA ILE A 254 4.76 -7.76 15.63
C ILE A 254 4.84 -9.25 15.28
N ARG A 255 5.71 -9.62 14.33
CA ARG A 255 6.03 -11.00 14.01
C ARG A 255 7.54 -11.11 13.73
N PRO A 256 8.31 -11.84 14.56
CA PRO A 256 9.72 -12.10 14.30
C PRO A 256 9.95 -12.79 12.94
N PRO A 257 11.14 -12.63 12.32
CA PRO A 257 11.43 -13.24 11.03
C PRO A 257 11.45 -14.78 11.13
N GLY A 258 10.74 -15.43 10.22
CA GLY A 258 10.74 -16.89 10.14
C GLY A 258 9.67 -17.49 9.24
N PRO A 259 9.71 -18.81 9.01
CA PRO A 259 8.75 -19.50 8.17
C PRO A 259 7.34 -19.51 8.81
N ILE A 260 6.31 -19.28 8.00
CA ILE A 260 4.92 -19.52 8.41
C ILE A 260 4.74 -21.04 8.60
N PRO A 261 4.16 -21.50 9.72
CA PRO A 261 3.79 -22.90 9.88
C PRO A 261 2.96 -23.40 8.69
N LYS A 262 3.14 -24.67 8.30
CA LYS A 262 2.53 -25.31 7.12
C LYS A 262 3.10 -24.87 5.76
N ILE A 263 3.04 -23.58 5.41
CA ILE A 263 3.44 -23.12 4.06
C ILE A 263 4.93 -22.84 3.90
N LYS A 264 5.66 -22.70 5.02
CA LYS A 264 7.12 -22.50 5.10
C LYS A 264 7.64 -21.20 4.46
N THR A 265 6.79 -20.38 3.85
CA THR A 265 7.12 -19.03 3.38
C THR A 265 7.70 -18.20 4.52
N LYS A 266 8.91 -17.68 4.33
CA LYS A 266 9.58 -16.83 5.33
C LYS A 266 9.01 -15.42 5.28
N ILE A 267 8.61 -14.90 6.45
CA ILE A 267 8.11 -13.53 6.61
C ILE A 267 8.60 -12.89 7.90
N THR A 268 8.55 -11.56 7.97
CA THR A 268 8.51 -10.78 9.21
C THR A 268 7.37 -9.75 9.09
N ALA A 269 6.82 -9.27 10.21
CA ALA A 269 5.81 -8.21 10.18
C ALA A 269 6.06 -7.18 11.27
N PHE A 270 5.76 -5.92 10.97
CA PHE A 270 5.96 -4.80 11.88
C PHE A 270 4.92 -3.71 11.65
N LEU A 271 4.79 -2.84 12.64
CA LEU A 271 4.07 -1.56 12.57
C LEU A 271 5.08 -0.43 12.40
N ASP A 272 4.78 0.52 11.53
CA ASP A 272 5.53 1.78 11.42
C ASP A 272 5.27 2.72 12.62
N THR A 273 5.78 3.94 12.54
CA THR A 273 5.65 4.97 13.59
C THR A 273 4.22 5.41 13.87
N ASP A 274 3.29 5.15 12.94
CA ASP A 274 1.91 5.60 12.98
C ASP A 274 0.93 4.40 13.07
N GLY A 275 1.47 3.18 13.15
CA GLY A 275 0.73 1.94 13.40
C GLY A 275 0.33 1.18 12.13
N PHE A 276 0.82 1.52 10.95
CA PHE A 276 0.55 0.78 9.72
C PHE A 276 1.36 -0.51 9.64
N GLN A 277 0.66 -1.59 9.32
CA GLN A 277 1.27 -2.91 9.23
C GLN A 277 1.92 -3.14 7.87
N THR A 278 3.18 -3.53 7.90
CA THR A 278 3.94 -4.03 6.75
C THR A 278 4.40 -5.45 7.03
N VAL A 279 4.27 -6.31 6.02
CA VAL A 279 4.80 -7.68 6.02
C VAL A 279 5.91 -7.78 4.99
N LEU A 280 7.09 -8.18 5.42
CA LEU A 280 8.17 -8.50 4.49
C LEU A 280 8.14 -9.98 4.19
N VAL A 281 8.17 -10.30 2.89
CA VAL A 281 8.05 -11.67 2.38
C VAL A 281 9.31 -12.00 1.59
N ASP A 282 9.86 -13.19 1.81
CA ASP A 282 10.97 -13.69 1.00
C ASP A 282 10.56 -13.79 -0.47
N ASN A 283 11.33 -13.15 -1.36
CA ASN A 283 11.02 -13.06 -2.78
C ASN A 283 10.88 -14.44 -3.44
N GLN A 284 11.76 -15.39 -3.11
CA GLN A 284 11.73 -16.72 -3.72
C GLN A 284 10.54 -17.53 -3.21
N ASP A 285 10.25 -17.44 -1.92
CA ASP A 285 9.11 -18.14 -1.34
C ASP A 285 7.78 -17.57 -1.82
N TYR A 286 7.68 -16.24 -2.02
CA TYR A 286 6.50 -15.62 -2.64
C TYR A 286 6.22 -16.22 -4.03
N LEU A 287 7.25 -16.28 -4.89
CA LEU A 287 7.11 -16.88 -6.22
C LEU A 287 6.76 -18.38 -6.18
N LYS A 288 7.26 -19.13 -5.19
CA LYS A 288 6.86 -20.54 -5.00
C LYS A 288 5.39 -20.67 -4.62
N GLU A 289 4.86 -19.76 -3.80
CA GLU A 289 3.45 -19.77 -3.40
C GLU A 289 2.52 -19.42 -4.56
N LEU A 290 2.90 -18.47 -5.42
CA LEU A 290 2.11 -18.13 -6.62
C LEU A 290 1.92 -19.33 -7.55
N LYS A 291 2.93 -20.18 -7.70
CA LYS A 291 2.86 -21.40 -8.53
C LYS A 291 1.91 -22.48 -7.98
N LYS A 292 1.43 -22.34 -6.74
CA LYS A 292 0.47 -23.26 -6.11
C LYS A 292 -0.97 -22.76 -6.18
N GLN A 293 -1.21 -21.55 -6.67
CA GLN A 293 -2.52 -20.89 -6.64
C GLN A 293 -3.44 -21.32 -7.76
#